data_AF-A0A8H6DG38-F1
#
_entry.id   AF-A0A8H6DG38-F1
#
_cell.length_a   1.000
_cell.length_b   1.000
_cell.length_c   1.000
_cell.angle_alpha   90.00
_cell.angle_beta   90.00
_cell.angle_gamma   90.00
#
_symmetry.space_group_name_H-M   'P 1'
#
loop_
_entity.id
_entity.type
_entity.pdbx_description
1 polymer ?
#
loop_
_entity_poly.entity_id
_entity_poly.type
_entity_poly.pdbx_seq_one_letter_code
_entity_poly.pdbx_strand_id
1 'polypeptide(L)'
;MGWLSTLCLPKGRSGFIVAFPWPRLTAQLYYMGRKAEEFAASDHPNSIHHVSAKGIAGRAVFIDWYSWALAQGLEIDAMSSYEIPFDQIVKTLEFQNMSLESLRAGDIIVIRFGYLSQYENMDAAKREYLDKLYQTQKPDNIGLKPSEELLRFLWDTKIAAICGDARSLEVWPCKDLEWHLHEWLLAGWGMPIGELFYLEELAKTCKELGRYTFFMSSSPMNVPGAVASPPNAIAFF
;
A
#
# COMPACT_ATOMS: atom_id res chain seq x y z
N MET A 1 10.26 -11.30 -2.53
CA MET A 1 9.18 -11.27 -3.56
C MET A 1 7.92 -10.74 -2.87
N GLY A 2 7.68 -9.45 -3.01
CA GLY A 2 6.62 -8.74 -2.31
C GLY A 2 5.25 -8.95 -2.92
N TRP A 3 4.21 -8.86 -2.10
CA TRP A 3 2.95 -9.45 -2.46
C TRP A 3 1.70 -8.95 -1.69
N LEU A 4 0.92 -8.03 -2.26
CA LEU A 4 -0.38 -7.50 -1.79
C LEU A 4 -1.50 -8.50 -1.41
N SER A 5 -2.32 -8.23 -0.37
CA SER A 5 -3.61 -8.92 -0.18
C SER A 5 -4.47 -8.32 0.94
N THR A 6 -5.79 -8.53 0.89
CA THR A 6 -6.51 -9.03 2.09
C THR A 6 -7.62 -10.07 1.79
N LEU A 7 -7.49 -11.21 2.50
CA LEU A 7 -8.53 -12.14 3.00
C LEU A 7 -9.38 -12.99 2.02
N CYS A 8 -8.81 -14.14 1.64
CA CYS A 8 -9.34 -15.49 1.96
C CYS A 8 -8.23 -16.53 1.69
N LEU A 9 -7.74 -17.23 2.73
CA LEU A 9 -6.82 -18.38 2.55
C LEU A 9 -7.58 -19.55 1.89
N PRO A 10 -7.01 -20.26 0.88
CA PRO A 10 -5.73 -20.97 1.00
C PRO A 10 -4.69 -20.76 -0.13
N LYS A 11 -3.41 -20.83 0.29
CA LYS A 11 -2.13 -21.05 -0.43
C LYS A 11 -1.73 -20.11 -1.60
N GLY A 12 -0.99 -19.03 -1.25
CA GLY A 12 0.41 -18.90 -1.71
C GLY A 12 0.81 -17.90 -2.81
N ARG A 13 0.02 -16.85 -3.13
CA ARG A 13 0.33 -15.80 -4.16
C ARG A 13 -0.42 -14.49 -3.80
N SER A 14 -0.19 -13.37 -4.49
CA SER A 14 -0.67 -12.02 -4.07
C SER A 14 -1.03 -11.02 -5.20
N GLY A 15 -1.48 -9.77 -4.93
CA GLY A 15 -1.59 -8.73 -5.95
C GLY A 15 -2.29 -7.36 -5.73
N PHE A 16 -2.06 -6.35 -6.60
CA PHE A 16 -2.66 -4.99 -6.60
C PHE A 16 -4.17 -5.02 -6.46
N ILE A 17 -4.80 -4.20 -5.62
CA ILE A 17 -6.27 -4.28 -5.39
C ILE A 17 -7.03 -3.38 -6.37
N VAL A 18 -8.10 -3.92 -6.95
CA VAL A 18 -9.16 -3.18 -7.64
C VAL A 18 -10.51 -3.68 -7.14
N ALA A 19 -11.07 -2.94 -6.18
CA ALA A 19 -12.44 -3.02 -5.65
C ALA A 19 -12.85 -4.30 -4.88
N PHE A 20 -13.21 -4.13 -3.60
CA PHE A 20 -13.95 -5.09 -2.77
C PHE A 20 -15.21 -4.42 -2.20
N PRO A 21 -16.35 -5.12 -2.04
CA PRO A 21 -17.49 -4.57 -1.31
C PRO A 21 -17.14 -4.43 0.16
N TRP A 22 -16.93 -3.20 0.63
CA TRP A 22 -16.93 -2.89 2.06
C TRP A 22 -18.25 -2.18 2.42
N PRO A 23 -18.94 -2.59 3.50
CA PRO A 23 -20.37 -2.31 3.68
C PRO A 23 -20.73 -0.87 4.09
N ARG A 24 -19.86 0.14 3.93
CA ARG A 24 -20.09 1.46 4.56
C ARG A 24 -19.77 2.72 3.76
N LEU A 25 -19.52 2.65 2.45
CA LEU A 25 -19.91 3.79 1.62
C LEU A 25 -21.44 3.90 1.73
N THR A 26 -21.94 4.98 2.33
CA THR A 26 -23.40 5.26 2.38
C THR A 26 -24.01 5.23 0.98
N ALA A 27 -23.21 5.54 -0.04
CA ALA A 27 -23.57 5.44 -1.44
C ALA A 27 -23.66 3.99 -1.97
N GLN A 28 -22.94 3.03 -1.36
CA GLN A 28 -22.79 1.64 -1.85
C GLN A 28 -22.30 1.57 -3.31
N LEU A 29 -21.44 2.52 -3.69
CA LEU A 29 -20.89 2.65 -5.03
C LEU A 29 -19.39 2.36 -5.05
N TYR A 30 -18.91 1.95 -6.20
CA TYR A 30 -17.50 1.82 -6.54
C TYR A 30 -17.11 2.90 -7.55
N TYR A 31 -15.85 2.87 -7.96
CA TYR A 31 -15.32 3.77 -8.98
C TYR A 31 -16.21 3.82 -10.22
N MET A 32 -16.45 5.04 -10.71
CA MET A 32 -17.39 5.37 -11.79
C MET A 32 -18.87 5.11 -11.46
N GLY A 33 -19.24 5.05 -10.17
CA GLY A 33 -20.63 4.93 -9.72
C GLY A 33 -21.24 3.54 -9.88
N ARG A 34 -20.41 2.50 -10.03
CA ARG A 34 -20.88 1.11 -10.17
C ARG A 34 -21.40 0.57 -8.84
N LYS A 35 -22.34 -0.38 -8.87
CA LYS A 35 -22.90 -1.08 -7.71
C LYS A 35 -22.38 -2.51 -7.62
N ALA A 36 -22.44 -3.10 -6.43
CA ALA A 36 -21.99 -4.49 -6.20
C ALA A 36 -22.70 -5.51 -7.11
N GLU A 37 -23.98 -5.30 -7.42
CA GLU A 37 -24.75 -6.14 -8.33
C GLU A 37 -24.18 -6.13 -9.76
N GLU A 38 -23.68 -4.98 -10.22
CA GLU A 38 -23.01 -4.86 -11.53
C GLU A 38 -21.66 -5.58 -11.53
N PHE A 39 -21.02 -5.74 -10.35
CA PHE A 39 -19.84 -6.59 -10.22
C PHE A 39 -20.19 -8.08 -10.28
N ALA A 40 -21.33 -8.49 -9.70
CA ALA A 40 -21.77 -9.87 -9.74
C ALA A 40 -22.31 -10.29 -11.11
N ALA A 41 -22.87 -9.35 -11.87
CA ALA A 41 -23.49 -9.61 -13.18
C ALA A 41 -22.54 -9.44 -14.38
N SER A 42 -21.35 -8.87 -14.18
CA SER A 42 -20.36 -8.66 -15.24
C SER A 42 -19.19 -9.63 -15.10
N ASP A 43 -18.67 -10.12 -16.22
CA ASP A 43 -17.46 -10.95 -16.24
C ASP A 43 -16.19 -10.13 -15.99
N HIS A 44 -16.23 -8.80 -16.17
CA HIS A 44 -15.06 -7.90 -16.17
C HIS A 44 -15.20 -6.55 -15.43
N PRO A 45 -15.93 -6.44 -14.31
CA PRO A 45 -16.20 -5.16 -13.66
C PRO A 45 -14.96 -4.65 -12.94
N ASN A 46 -14.41 -3.51 -13.39
CA ASN A 46 -13.19 -2.89 -12.88
C ASN A 46 -12.03 -3.88 -12.68
N SER A 47 -11.90 -4.87 -13.56
CA SER A 47 -10.89 -5.91 -13.39
C SER A 47 -9.48 -5.42 -13.74
N ILE A 48 -8.47 -6.00 -13.08
CA ILE A 48 -7.04 -5.69 -13.23
C ILE A 48 -6.52 -5.83 -14.67
N HIS A 49 -7.19 -6.61 -15.53
CA HIS A 49 -6.80 -6.75 -16.94
C HIS A 49 -6.82 -5.41 -17.73
N HIS A 50 -7.63 -4.44 -17.31
CA HIS A 50 -7.59 -3.09 -17.91
C HIS A 50 -6.27 -2.37 -17.61
N VAL A 51 -5.71 -2.59 -16.42
CA VAL A 51 -4.40 -2.05 -16.02
C VAL A 51 -3.27 -2.85 -16.69
N SER A 52 -3.38 -4.19 -16.74
CA SER A 52 -2.34 -5.04 -17.36
C SER A 52 -2.12 -4.73 -18.83
N ALA A 53 -3.17 -4.31 -19.56
CA ALA A 53 -3.07 -3.93 -20.97
C ALA A 53 -2.16 -2.72 -21.22
N LYS A 54 -1.93 -1.88 -20.20
CA LYS A 54 -1.08 -0.68 -20.28
C LYS A 54 0.19 -0.79 -19.40
N GLY A 55 0.15 -1.63 -18.37
CA GLY A 55 1.12 -1.63 -17.29
C GLY A 55 0.99 -0.38 -16.41
N ILE A 56 1.76 -0.37 -15.32
CA ILE A 56 1.98 0.81 -14.49
C ILE A 56 3.44 1.20 -14.68
N ALA A 57 3.70 2.35 -15.28
CA ALA A 57 5.06 2.83 -15.52
C ALA A 57 5.11 4.34 -15.27
N GLY A 58 6.07 4.78 -14.47
CA GLY A 58 6.15 6.19 -14.09
C GLY A 58 7.30 6.50 -13.16
N ARG A 59 7.34 7.76 -12.72
CA ARG A 59 8.28 8.18 -11.68
C ARG A 59 7.75 7.72 -10.33
N ALA A 60 8.60 7.05 -9.56
CA ALA A 60 8.32 6.66 -8.20
C ALA A 60 9.14 7.49 -7.21
N VAL A 61 8.54 7.75 -6.04
CA VAL A 61 9.16 8.44 -4.91
C VAL A 61 9.13 7.49 -3.72
N PHE A 62 10.32 7.16 -3.21
CA PHE A 62 10.48 6.26 -2.07
C PHE A 62 10.55 7.03 -0.76
N ILE A 63 9.76 6.59 0.22
CA ILE A 63 9.64 7.17 1.55
C ILE A 63 9.99 6.07 2.56
N ASP A 64 11.23 6.10 3.06
CA ASP A 64 11.77 5.13 4.01
C ASP A 64 11.44 5.52 5.45
N TRP A 65 10.15 5.47 5.77
CA TRP A 65 9.65 5.82 7.11
C TRP A 65 10.33 4.98 8.18
N TYR A 66 10.55 3.69 7.92
CA TYR A 66 11.16 2.80 8.90
C TYR A 66 12.60 3.20 9.24
N SER A 67 13.42 3.57 8.25
CA SER A 67 14.77 4.07 8.56
C SER A 67 14.77 5.41 9.30
N TRP A 68 13.84 6.31 8.97
CA TRP A 68 13.65 7.53 9.75
C TRP A 68 13.26 7.21 11.21
N ALA A 69 12.29 6.33 11.40
CA ALA A 69 11.78 5.97 12.72
C ALA A 69 12.85 5.31 13.61
N LEU A 70 13.66 4.40 13.04
CA LEU A 70 14.81 3.83 13.72
C LEU A 70 15.85 4.89 14.10
N ALA A 71 16.11 5.87 13.23
CA ALA A 71 17.03 6.98 13.53
C ALA A 71 16.51 7.91 14.63
N GLN A 72 15.18 7.99 14.81
CA GLN A 72 14.56 8.69 15.93
C GLN A 72 14.54 7.86 17.23
N GLY A 73 15.01 6.61 17.20
CA GLY A 73 14.97 5.71 18.36
C GLY A 73 13.56 5.21 18.71
N LEU A 74 12.64 5.17 17.75
CA LEU A 74 11.29 4.65 17.99
C LEU A 74 11.32 3.12 18.09
N GLU A 75 10.74 2.59 19.16
CA GLU A 75 10.46 1.17 19.32
C GLU A 75 9.10 0.86 18.68
N ILE A 76 9.10 0.09 17.58
CA ILE A 76 7.92 -0.16 16.77
C ILE A 76 7.72 -1.68 16.63
N ASP A 77 6.51 -2.15 16.91
CA ASP A 77 6.07 -3.48 16.50
C ASP A 77 5.21 -3.38 15.24
N ALA A 78 5.75 -3.77 14.09
CA ALA A 78 5.03 -3.73 12.82
C ALA A 78 3.84 -4.71 12.76
N MET A 79 3.77 -5.68 13.68
CA MET A 79 2.66 -6.63 13.81
C MET A 79 1.52 -6.10 14.68
N SER A 80 1.62 -4.86 15.14
CA SER A 80 0.61 -4.17 15.93
C SER A 80 -0.11 -3.09 15.12
N SER A 81 -1.20 -2.56 15.67
CA SER A 81 -1.98 -1.45 15.10
C SER A 81 -1.29 -0.09 15.26
N TYR A 82 -0.01 0.00 14.90
CA TYR A 82 0.77 1.23 14.98
C TYR A 82 0.33 2.18 13.86
N GLU A 83 -0.14 3.36 14.24
CA GLU A 83 -0.58 4.39 13.31
C GLU A 83 0.61 5.27 12.91
N ILE A 84 0.80 5.49 11.61
CA ILE A 84 1.82 6.41 11.07
C ILE A 84 1.13 7.69 10.63
N PRO A 85 1.18 8.77 11.42
CA PRO A 85 0.59 10.06 11.06
C PRO A 85 1.25 10.67 9.83
N PHE A 86 0.48 11.49 9.10
CA PHE A 86 0.99 12.17 7.91
C PHE A 86 2.19 13.09 8.22
N ASP A 87 2.28 13.70 9.41
CA ASP A 87 3.44 14.52 9.77
C ASP A 87 4.75 13.72 9.83
N GLN A 88 4.69 12.43 10.13
CA GLN A 88 5.87 11.57 10.09
C GLN A 88 6.31 11.25 8.66
N ILE A 89 5.38 11.22 7.71
CA ILE A 89 5.70 11.11 6.27
C ILE A 89 6.45 12.38 5.81
N VAL A 90 5.99 13.56 6.25
CA VAL A 90 6.68 14.83 5.97
C VAL A 90 8.09 14.84 6.57
N LYS A 91 8.23 14.47 7.85
CA LYS A 91 9.56 14.37 8.52
C LYS A 91 10.48 13.35 7.86
N THR A 92 9.92 12.26 7.33
CA THR A 92 10.70 11.26 6.59
C THR A 92 11.23 11.84 5.28
N LEU A 93 10.42 12.60 4.55
CA LEU A 93 10.88 13.30 3.35
C LEU A 93 12.03 14.25 3.70
N GLU A 94 11.90 15.06 4.76
CA GLU A 94 12.96 15.96 5.22
C GLU A 94 14.26 15.21 5.57
N PHE A 95 14.14 14.08 6.27
CA PHE A 95 15.27 13.20 6.59
C PHE A 95 15.98 12.64 5.34
N GLN A 96 15.25 12.49 4.24
CA GLN A 96 15.79 12.10 2.93
C GLN A 96 16.24 13.29 2.07
N ASN A 97 16.30 14.50 2.63
CA ASN A 97 16.56 15.76 1.91
C ASN A 97 15.54 16.03 0.78
N MET A 98 14.27 15.68 1.03
CA MET A 98 13.12 15.93 0.16
C MET A 98 12.05 16.73 0.92
N SER A 99 11.03 17.17 0.20
CA SER A 99 9.85 17.80 0.77
C SER A 99 8.60 17.40 -0.03
N LEU A 100 7.41 17.88 0.36
CA LEU A 100 6.18 17.60 -0.38
C LEU A 100 6.24 18.14 -1.82
N GLU A 101 6.94 19.25 -2.05
CA GLU A 101 7.14 19.87 -3.35
C GLU A 101 8.04 19.05 -4.29
N SER A 102 8.80 18.08 -3.75
CA SER A 102 9.56 17.14 -4.57
C SER A 102 8.64 16.18 -5.35
N LEU A 103 7.42 15.95 -4.86
CA LEU A 103 6.43 15.13 -5.52
C LEU A 103 5.70 15.92 -6.61
N ARG A 104 5.30 15.22 -7.66
CA ARG A 104 4.68 15.78 -8.86
C ARG A 104 3.45 14.97 -9.24
N ALA A 105 2.58 15.60 -10.02
CA ALA A 105 1.44 14.93 -10.63
C ALA A 105 1.89 13.69 -11.42
N GLY A 106 1.23 12.57 -11.18
CA GLY A 106 1.52 11.28 -11.79
C GLY A 106 2.55 10.43 -11.05
N ASP A 107 3.12 10.91 -9.94
CA ASP A 107 4.08 10.11 -9.15
C ASP A 107 3.41 8.88 -8.52
N ILE A 108 4.23 7.84 -8.36
CA ILE A 108 3.91 6.65 -7.57
C ILE A 108 4.63 6.77 -6.22
N ILE A 109 3.89 6.77 -5.12
CA ILE A 109 4.49 6.78 -3.79
C ILE A 109 4.82 5.34 -3.36
N VAL A 110 6.02 5.11 -2.87
CA VAL A 110 6.47 3.81 -2.34
C VAL A 110 6.93 4.01 -0.89
N ILE A 111 6.21 3.46 0.09
CA ILE A 111 6.50 3.66 1.52
C ILE A 111 7.02 2.37 2.14
N ARG A 112 8.13 2.46 2.87
CA ARG A 112 8.63 1.36 3.71
C ARG A 112 8.25 1.60 5.16
N PHE A 113 7.31 0.81 5.64
CA PHE A 113 6.82 0.75 7.02
C PHE A 113 7.68 -0.17 7.91
N GLY A 114 8.46 -1.08 7.31
CA GLY A 114 9.33 -2.00 8.03
C GLY A 114 8.67 -3.34 8.39
N TYR A 115 7.48 -3.60 7.86
CA TYR A 115 6.72 -4.82 8.16
C TYR A 115 7.49 -6.07 7.73
N LEU A 116 7.96 -6.12 6.49
CA LEU A 116 8.71 -7.28 6.00
C LEU A 116 10.08 -7.40 6.65
N SER A 117 10.77 -6.28 6.88
CA SER A 117 12.03 -6.27 7.65
C SER A 117 11.85 -6.91 9.02
N GLN A 118 10.82 -6.52 9.77
CA GLN A 118 10.55 -7.12 11.08
C GLN A 118 10.08 -8.56 10.96
N TYR A 119 9.23 -8.88 9.99
CA TYR A 119 8.75 -10.24 9.79
C TYR A 119 9.90 -11.21 9.55
N GLU A 120 10.84 -10.89 8.65
CA GLU A 120 11.97 -11.75 8.29
C GLU A 120 12.94 -11.96 9.47
N ASN A 121 13.17 -10.93 10.28
CA ASN A 121 14.10 -10.94 11.40
C ASN A 121 13.45 -11.30 12.75
N MET A 122 12.16 -11.64 12.76
CA MET A 122 11.42 -12.01 13.96
C MET A 122 11.88 -13.36 14.53
N ASP A 123 11.90 -13.47 15.85
CA ASP A 123 12.07 -14.76 16.54
C ASP A 123 11.01 -15.79 16.10
N ALA A 124 11.46 -17.04 15.91
CA ALA A 124 10.62 -18.17 15.57
C ALA A 124 9.46 -18.36 16.55
N ALA A 125 9.68 -18.11 17.85
CA ALA A 125 8.63 -18.23 18.86
C ALA A 125 7.50 -17.22 18.65
N LYS A 126 7.85 -15.94 18.37
CA LYS A 126 6.84 -14.91 18.05
C LYS A 126 6.12 -15.25 16.74
N ARG A 127 6.84 -15.74 15.72
CA ARG A 127 6.24 -16.14 14.44
C ARG A 127 5.23 -17.29 14.60
N GLU A 128 5.57 -18.31 15.39
CA GLU A 128 4.66 -19.43 15.67
C GLU A 128 3.43 -18.97 16.48
N TYR A 129 3.62 -18.09 17.45
CA TYR A 129 2.52 -17.50 18.21
C TYR A 129 1.54 -16.74 17.29
N LEU A 130 2.06 -15.86 16.42
CA LEU A 130 1.24 -15.09 15.48
C LEU A 130 0.51 -15.99 14.48
N ASP A 131 1.15 -17.06 13.98
CA ASP A 131 0.50 -18.03 13.09
C ASP A 131 -0.73 -18.66 13.76
N LYS A 132 -0.59 -19.13 15.01
CA LYS A 132 -1.71 -19.69 15.79
C LYS A 132 -2.79 -18.64 16.06
N LEU A 133 -2.39 -17.42 16.43
CA LEU A 133 -3.32 -16.33 16.71
C LEU A 133 -4.18 -15.99 15.48
N TYR A 134 -3.54 -15.86 14.32
CA TYR A 134 -4.20 -15.43 13.08
C TYR A 134 -5.10 -16.48 12.44
N GLN A 135 -5.04 -17.74 12.90
CA GLN A 135 -6.05 -18.75 12.55
C GLN A 135 -7.41 -18.48 13.20
N THR A 136 -7.45 -17.72 14.29
CA THR A 136 -8.68 -17.47 15.08
C THR A 136 -9.06 -16.00 15.17
N GLN A 137 -8.09 -15.09 15.04
CA GLN A 137 -8.28 -13.65 15.18
C GLN A 137 -7.82 -12.91 13.93
N LYS A 138 -8.47 -11.78 13.65
CA LYS A 138 -7.97 -10.89 12.62
C LYS A 138 -6.65 -10.27 13.09
N PRO A 139 -5.64 -10.23 12.21
CA PRO A 139 -4.34 -9.68 12.52
C PRO A 139 -4.39 -8.16 12.60
N ASP A 140 -3.62 -7.60 13.51
CA ASP A 140 -3.27 -6.19 13.53
C ASP A 140 -2.16 -5.89 12.51
N ASN A 141 -2.11 -4.65 12.02
CA ASN A 141 -1.11 -4.25 11.06
C ASN A 141 -0.76 -2.77 11.17
N ILE A 142 0.54 -2.47 11.11
CA ILE A 142 1.05 -1.11 10.98
C ILE A 142 0.62 -0.51 9.63
N GLY A 143 0.38 0.80 9.60
CA GLY A 143 0.18 1.49 8.35
C GLY A 143 -0.08 2.98 8.53
N LEU A 144 -0.42 3.64 7.43
CA LEU A 144 -0.78 5.05 7.45
C LEU A 144 -1.99 5.27 8.35
N LYS A 145 -1.92 6.32 9.17
CA LYS A 145 -3.09 6.84 9.88
C LYS A 145 -4.00 7.51 8.86
N PRO A 146 -5.27 7.08 8.74
CA PRO A 146 -6.25 7.79 7.92
C PRO A 146 -6.46 9.22 8.43
N SER A 147 -6.45 10.19 7.52
CA SER A 147 -6.75 11.58 7.85
C SER A 147 -7.16 12.38 6.60
N GLU A 148 -7.91 13.45 6.80
CA GLU A 148 -8.28 14.37 5.72
C GLU A 148 -7.04 14.98 5.07
N GLU A 149 -6.02 15.34 5.85
CA GLU A 149 -4.80 15.98 5.36
C GLU A 149 -4.02 15.07 4.42
N LEU A 150 -3.90 13.78 4.75
CA LEU A 150 -3.26 12.80 3.88
C LEU A 150 -4.02 12.65 2.56
N LEU A 151 -5.34 12.51 2.61
CA LEU A 151 -6.18 12.39 1.41
C LEU A 151 -6.11 13.65 0.55
N ARG A 152 -6.22 14.83 1.16
CA ARG A 152 -6.09 16.12 0.48
C ARG A 152 -4.74 16.24 -0.23
N PHE A 153 -3.65 15.87 0.44
CA PHE A 153 -2.32 15.84 -0.17
C PHE A 153 -2.24 14.93 -1.40
N LEU A 154 -2.73 13.69 -1.29
CA LEU A 154 -2.71 12.73 -2.40
C LEU A 154 -3.51 13.24 -3.61
N TRP A 155 -4.68 13.85 -3.35
CA TRP A 155 -5.55 14.42 -4.36
C TRP A 155 -4.96 15.66 -5.03
N ASP A 156 -4.57 16.66 -4.24
CA ASP A 156 -4.08 17.96 -4.75
C ASP A 156 -2.77 17.79 -5.54
N THR A 157 -1.90 16.88 -5.08
CA THR A 157 -0.64 16.53 -5.77
C THR A 157 -0.87 15.67 -7.01
N LYS A 158 -2.05 15.05 -7.16
CA LYS A 158 -2.43 14.13 -8.24
C LYS A 158 -1.52 12.91 -8.30
N ILE A 159 -1.31 12.28 -7.14
CA ILE A 159 -0.58 11.01 -7.04
C ILE A 159 -1.33 9.94 -7.85
N ALA A 160 -0.59 9.14 -8.62
CA ALA A 160 -1.18 8.15 -9.51
C ALA A 160 -1.46 6.83 -8.80
N ALA A 161 -0.58 6.42 -7.89
CA ALA A 161 -0.68 5.20 -7.12
C ALA A 161 0.16 5.30 -5.85
N ILE A 162 -0.15 4.46 -4.86
CA ILE A 162 0.62 4.37 -3.62
C ILE A 162 0.83 2.91 -3.26
N CYS A 163 2.03 2.55 -2.80
CA CYS A 163 2.32 1.21 -2.34
C CYS A 163 3.19 1.18 -1.09
N GLY A 164 3.17 0.06 -0.36
CA GLY A 164 4.13 -0.18 0.72
C GLY A 164 4.38 -1.65 1.03
N ASP A 165 5.17 -1.91 2.07
CA ASP A 165 5.62 -3.24 2.49
C ASP A 165 4.76 -3.88 3.60
N ALA A 166 3.74 -3.19 4.11
CA ALA A 166 2.82 -3.73 5.10
C ALA A 166 1.65 -4.49 4.45
N ARG A 167 0.93 -5.27 5.26
CA ARG A 167 -0.22 -6.08 4.79
C ARG A 167 -1.40 -5.25 4.31
N SER A 168 -1.61 -4.11 4.95
CA SER A 168 -2.55 -3.08 4.55
C SER A 168 -1.82 -1.76 4.41
N LEU A 169 -2.21 -0.92 3.45
CA LEU A 169 -1.62 0.41 3.30
C LEU A 169 -1.86 1.30 4.53
N GLU A 170 -3.10 1.33 5.00
CA GLU A 170 -3.47 2.00 6.25
C GLU A 170 -3.35 1.06 7.44
N VAL A 171 -3.28 1.63 8.63
CA VAL A 171 -3.30 0.87 9.88
C VAL A 171 -4.56 0.00 9.98
N TRP A 172 -4.41 -1.22 10.50
CA TRP A 172 -5.53 -2.12 10.73
C TRP A 172 -5.54 -2.65 12.18
N PRO A 173 -6.69 -2.63 12.89
CA PRO A 173 -8.00 -2.18 12.41
C PRO A 173 -8.08 -0.65 12.32
N CYS A 174 -8.73 -0.18 11.25
CA CYS A 174 -8.95 1.25 11.07
C CYS A 174 -9.96 1.78 12.10
N LYS A 175 -9.54 2.78 12.89
CA LYS A 175 -10.40 3.43 13.90
C LYS A 175 -11.21 4.59 13.33
N ASP A 176 -10.62 5.33 12.39
CA ASP A 176 -11.25 6.49 11.76
C ASP A 176 -11.83 6.09 10.39
N LEU A 177 -13.09 5.69 10.41
CA LEU A 177 -13.77 5.19 9.23
C LEU A 177 -14.18 6.30 8.25
N GLU A 178 -14.17 7.57 8.65
CA GLU A 178 -14.52 8.69 7.77
C GLU A 178 -13.46 8.87 6.67
N TRP A 179 -12.20 8.65 7.03
CA TRP A 179 -11.05 8.87 6.16
C TRP A 179 -10.40 7.57 5.65
N HIS A 180 -11.11 6.44 5.74
CA HIS A 180 -10.59 5.12 5.35
C HIS A 180 -10.02 5.14 3.92
N LEU A 181 -8.70 4.97 3.78
CA LEU A 181 -7.98 5.19 2.53
C LEU A 181 -8.41 4.19 1.47
N HIS A 182 -8.63 2.91 1.82
CA HIS A 182 -9.11 1.94 0.84
C HIS A 182 -10.40 2.38 0.13
N GLU A 183 -11.33 3.03 0.84
CA GLU A 183 -12.57 3.50 0.24
C GLU A 183 -12.34 4.73 -0.66
N TRP A 184 -11.62 5.73 -0.16
CA TRP A 184 -11.35 6.95 -0.92
C TRP A 184 -10.49 6.69 -2.16
N LEU A 185 -9.40 5.95 -2.00
CA LEU A 185 -8.44 5.70 -3.07
C LEU A 185 -9.05 4.80 -4.15
N LEU A 186 -9.61 3.64 -3.78
CA LEU A 186 -10.08 2.67 -4.77
C LEU A 186 -11.48 3.00 -5.30
N ALA A 187 -12.47 3.14 -4.40
CA ALA A 187 -13.86 3.34 -4.80
C ALA A 187 -14.15 4.79 -5.18
N GLY A 188 -13.53 5.76 -4.50
CA GLY A 188 -13.67 7.18 -4.83
C GLY A 188 -12.90 7.54 -6.10
N TRP A 189 -11.57 7.43 -6.07
CA TRP A 189 -10.70 8.03 -7.09
C TRP A 189 -10.23 7.05 -8.17
N GLY A 190 -10.32 5.74 -7.93
CA GLY A 190 -9.73 4.72 -8.81
C GLY A 190 -8.19 4.71 -8.75
N MET A 191 -7.59 5.22 -7.67
CA MET A 191 -6.15 5.21 -7.41
C MET A 191 -5.72 3.82 -6.94
N PRO A 192 -4.81 3.12 -7.65
CA PRO A 192 -4.34 1.81 -7.24
C PRO A 192 -3.54 1.81 -5.93
N ILE A 193 -3.77 0.79 -5.11
CA ILE A 193 -3.02 0.51 -3.88
C ILE A 193 -2.10 -0.70 -4.08
N GLY A 194 -0.86 -0.56 -3.61
CA GLY A 194 0.17 -1.58 -3.47
C GLY A 194 0.49 -1.90 -2.00
N GLU A 195 0.81 -3.14 -1.69
CA GLU A 195 0.96 -3.71 -0.34
C GLU A 195 1.99 -4.85 -0.39
N LEU A 196 2.61 -5.12 0.76
CA LEU A 196 3.61 -6.18 0.94
C LEU A 196 4.76 -6.15 -0.08
N PHE A 197 5.09 -5.00 -0.67
CA PHE A 197 6.26 -4.86 -1.52
C PHE A 197 7.53 -5.17 -0.75
N TYR A 198 8.47 -5.90 -1.35
CA TYR A 198 9.78 -6.13 -0.73
C TYR A 198 10.68 -4.94 -1.03
N LEU A 199 10.97 -4.13 -0.02
CA LEU A 199 11.62 -2.82 -0.18
C LEU A 199 13.02 -2.75 0.43
N GLU A 200 13.57 -3.84 0.97
CA GLU A 200 14.87 -3.82 1.67
C GLU A 200 16.04 -3.46 0.75
N GLU A 201 16.15 -4.13 -0.41
CA GLU A 201 17.20 -3.80 -1.40
C GLU A 201 17.00 -2.41 -2.01
N LEU A 202 15.75 -1.97 -2.16
CA LEU A 202 15.44 -0.61 -2.61
C LEU A 202 15.92 0.42 -1.59
N ALA A 203 15.65 0.19 -0.31
CA ALA A 203 16.06 1.07 0.79
C ALA A 203 17.58 1.21 0.85
N LYS A 204 18.29 0.08 0.76
CA LYS A 204 19.75 0.05 0.67
C LYS A 204 20.26 0.85 -0.53
N THR A 205 19.72 0.60 -1.73
CA THR A 205 20.13 1.28 -2.96
C THR A 205 19.88 2.80 -2.89
N CYS A 206 18.70 3.23 -2.41
CA CYS A 206 18.37 4.64 -2.22
C CYS A 206 19.35 5.33 -1.26
N LYS A 207 19.69 4.66 -0.15
CA LYS A 207 20.64 5.17 0.86
C LYS A 207 22.06 5.28 0.30
N GLU A 208 22.54 4.27 -0.44
CA GLU A 208 23.86 4.29 -1.06
C GLU A 208 24.00 5.39 -2.11
N LEU A 209 22.93 5.65 -2.89
CA LEU A 209 22.92 6.66 -3.94
C LEU A 209 22.55 8.07 -3.43
N GLY A 210 22.01 8.19 -2.22
CA GLY A 210 21.40 9.44 -1.73
C GLY A 210 20.23 9.91 -2.61
N ARG A 211 19.54 8.99 -3.29
CA ARG A 211 18.49 9.28 -4.28
C ARG A 211 17.27 8.42 -4.02
N TYR A 212 16.13 9.09 -3.83
CA TYR A 212 14.86 8.47 -3.45
C TYR A 212 13.78 8.61 -4.55
N THR A 213 14.19 8.94 -5.77
CA THR A 213 13.32 8.96 -6.94
C THR A 213 13.92 8.13 -8.05
N PHE A 214 13.07 7.36 -8.74
CA PHE A 214 13.49 6.41 -9.78
C PHE A 214 12.35 6.17 -10.77
N PHE A 215 12.66 5.56 -11.90
CA PHE A 215 11.62 5.03 -12.77
C PHE A 215 11.16 3.67 -12.24
N MET A 216 9.86 3.48 -12.13
CA MET A 216 9.25 2.22 -11.70
C MET A 216 8.39 1.68 -12.83
N SER A 217 8.51 0.37 -13.07
CA SER A 217 7.60 -0.37 -13.94
C SER A 217 6.99 -1.52 -13.15
N SER A 218 5.70 -1.74 -13.34
CA SER A 218 4.94 -2.86 -12.80
C SER A 218 4.03 -3.41 -13.89
N SER A 219 4.05 -4.73 -14.05
CA SER A 219 3.25 -5.43 -15.05
C SER A 219 2.29 -6.39 -14.37
N PRO A 220 1.08 -5.94 -13.99
CA PRO A 220 0.02 -6.82 -13.51
C PRO A 220 -0.28 -7.92 -14.53
N MET A 221 -0.61 -9.11 -14.05
CA MET A 221 -1.10 -10.24 -14.82
C MET A 221 -2.40 -9.87 -15.54
N ASN A 222 -2.49 -10.30 -16.78
CA ASN A 222 -3.70 -10.22 -17.57
C ASN A 222 -4.66 -11.36 -17.18
N VAL A 223 -5.41 -11.14 -16.10
CA VAL A 223 -6.45 -12.07 -15.62
C VAL A 223 -7.80 -11.34 -15.63
N PRO A 224 -8.59 -11.48 -16.72
CA PRO A 224 -9.91 -10.89 -16.78
C PRO A 224 -10.79 -11.38 -15.63
N GLY A 225 -11.58 -10.48 -15.04
CA GLY A 225 -12.40 -10.72 -13.86
C GLY A 225 -11.64 -10.69 -12.53
N ALA A 226 -10.30 -10.78 -12.53
CA ALA A 226 -9.54 -10.65 -11.29
C ALA A 226 -9.59 -9.20 -10.78
N VAL A 227 -9.80 -9.08 -9.47
CA VAL A 227 -9.71 -7.83 -8.70
C VAL A 227 -8.28 -7.53 -8.28
N ALA A 228 -7.34 -8.46 -8.48
CA ALA A 228 -5.96 -8.25 -8.11
C ALA A 228 -4.90 -9.05 -8.89
N SER A 229 -3.65 -8.60 -8.82
CA SER A 229 -2.51 -9.27 -9.49
C SER A 229 -1.16 -9.01 -8.84
N PRO A 230 -0.23 -9.99 -8.79
CA PRO A 230 1.15 -9.76 -8.36
C PRO A 230 1.72 -8.45 -8.89
N PRO A 231 2.56 -7.76 -8.10
CA PRO A 231 3.07 -6.48 -8.53
C PRO A 231 3.99 -6.58 -9.74
N ASN A 232 4.84 -7.62 -9.83
CA ASN A 232 5.87 -7.75 -10.86
C ASN A 232 6.56 -6.40 -11.13
N ALA A 233 7.06 -5.78 -10.06
CA ALA A 233 7.54 -4.41 -10.05
C ALA A 233 9.06 -4.36 -10.03
N ILE A 234 9.62 -3.42 -10.79
CA ILE A 234 11.05 -3.18 -10.97
C ILE A 234 11.31 -1.69 -10.82
N ALA A 235 12.36 -1.34 -10.08
CA ALA A 235 12.87 0.02 -9.93
C ALA A 235 14.17 0.20 -10.75
N PHE A 236 14.29 1.33 -11.44
CA PHE A 236 15.41 1.67 -12.32
C PHE A 236 16.02 3.00 -11.88
N PHE A 237 17.32 2.95 -11.54
CA PHE A 237 18.12 4.06 -11.03
C PHE A 237 19.00 4.66 -12.12
#